data_AF-Q00507-F1
#
_entry.id   AF-Q00507-F1
#
_cell.length_a   1.000
_cell.length_b   1.000
_cell.length_c   1.000
_cell.angle_alpha   90.00
_cell.angle_beta   90.00
_cell.angle_gamma   90.00
#
_symmetry.space_group_name_H-M   'P 1'
#
loop_
_entity.id
_entity.type
_entity.pdbx_description
1 polymer ?
#
loop_
_entity_poly.entity_id
_entity_poly.type
_entity_poly.pdbx_seq_one_letter_code
_entity_poly.pdbx_strand_id
1 'polypeptide(L)'
;YGPTETTVICVARQFPEESETDPTNIGKPVGCRAWVVDPTDYSSLTSIGAIGELVIEGPNITDGYLGDTEKTEKSFIARPSWASLFDTPSSTAFNLYKTGDL
;
A
#
# COMPACT_ATOMS: atom_id res chain seq x y z
N TYR A 1 8.24 6.17 4.89
CA TYR A 1 6.78 6.24 5.05
C TYR A 1 6.27 4.86 5.40
N GLY A 2 5.33 4.78 6.34
CA GLY A 2 4.74 3.52 6.77
C GLY A 2 3.82 3.71 7.98
N PRO A 3 2.52 3.43 7.84
CA PRO A 3 1.60 3.35 8.97
C PRO A 3 1.97 2.20 9.92
N THR A 4 1.47 2.25 11.15
CA THR A 4 1.70 1.19 12.16
C THR A 4 1.25 -0.18 11.67
N GLU A 5 0.16 -0.21 10.90
CA GLU A 5 -0.44 -1.38 10.27
C GLU A 5 0.47 -2.05 9.24
N THR A 6 1.58 -1.41 8.85
CA THR A 6 2.55 -1.92 7.86
C THR A 6 3.92 -2.26 8.44
N THR A 7 4.00 -2.44 9.76
CA THR A 7 5.26 -2.71 10.49
C THR A 7 6.27 -1.57 10.31
N VAL A 8 5.83 -0.35 10.64
CA VAL A 8 6.63 0.89 10.71
C VAL A 8 7.07 1.47 9.36
N ILE A 9 7.69 0.70 8.46
CA ILE A 9 8.17 1.22 7.17
C ILE A 9 7.76 0.28 6.03
N CYS A 10 7.04 0.83 5.05
CA CYS A 10 6.65 0.11 3.84
C CYS A 10 7.12 0.79 2.55
N VAL A 11 7.41 2.10 2.59
CA VAL A 11 7.97 2.86 1.47
C VAL A 11 9.15 3.67 1.96
N ALA A 12 10.28 3.59 1.27
CA ALA A 12 11.47 4.33 1.62
C ALA A 12 12.15 4.92 0.38
N ARG A 13 12.78 6.06 0.59
CA ARG A 13 13.61 6.73 -0.41
C ARG A 13 15.06 6.67 0.02
N GLN A 14 15.92 6.27 -0.91
CA GLN A 14 17.36 6.45 -0.76
C GLN A 14 17.72 7.88 -1.18
N PHE A 15 18.43 8.60 -0.33
CA PHE A 15 18.93 9.94 -0.64
C PHE A 15 20.40 9.83 -1.09
N PRO A 16 20.73 10.16 -2.34
CA PRO A 16 22.10 10.44 -2.74
C PRO A 16 22.56 11.76 -2.12
N GLU A 17 23.85 11.86 -1.77
CA GLU A 17 24.44 13.03 -1.09
C GLU A 17 24.29 14.36 -1.87
N GLU A 18 24.13 14.32 -3.20
CA GLU A 18 24.22 15.52 -4.06
C GLU A 18 22.91 15.95 -4.74
N SER A 19 21.77 15.31 -4.47
CA SER A 19 20.54 15.64 -5.19
C SER A 19 19.63 16.58 -4.40
N GLU A 20 19.34 17.77 -4.96
CA GLU A 20 18.11 18.49 -4.61
C GLU A 20 16.93 17.58 -4.94
N THR A 21 16.17 17.20 -3.91
CA THR A 21 15.08 16.25 -4.08
C THR A 21 13.84 16.77 -3.42
N ASP A 22 12.72 16.52 -4.08
CA ASP A 22 11.41 16.84 -3.57
C ASP A 22 11.17 16.08 -2.26
N PRO A 23 11.04 16.78 -1.11
CA PRO A 23 10.82 16.16 0.18
C PRO A 23 9.46 15.45 0.28
N THR A 24 8.54 15.70 -0.65
CA THR A 24 7.23 15.02 -0.71
C THR A 24 7.33 13.61 -1.31
N ASN A 25 8.45 13.26 -1.95
CA ASN A 25 8.64 11.94 -2.53
C ASN A 25 9.00 10.91 -1.46
N ILE A 26 8.04 10.04 -1.13
CA ILE A 26 8.21 8.97 -0.13
C ILE A 26 9.08 7.79 -0.60
N GLY A 27 9.35 7.65 -1.90
CA GLY A 27 10.26 6.66 -2.48
C GLY A 27 9.58 5.43 -3.06
N LYS A 28 10.17 4.24 -2.82
CA LYS A 28 9.75 2.96 -3.40
C LYS A 28 9.35 1.95 -2.31
N PRO A 29 8.48 0.97 -2.63
CA PRO A 29 8.08 -0.06 -1.67
C PRO A 29 9.27 -0.89 -1.17
N VAL A 30 9.23 -1.31 0.09
CA VAL A 30 10.25 -2.12 0.76
C VAL A 30 9.59 -3.35 1.37
N GLY A 31 9.90 -4.54 0.85
CA GLY A 31 9.37 -5.81 1.36
C GLY A 31 7.87 -6.03 1.12
N CYS A 32 7.21 -5.14 0.37
CA CYS A 32 5.80 -5.18 0.06
C CYS A 32 5.54 -4.66 -1.37
N ARG A 33 4.28 -4.70 -1.79
CA ARG A 33 3.77 -3.97 -2.94
C ARG A 33 3.02 -2.74 -2.44
N ALA A 34 3.13 -1.64 -3.19
CA ALA A 34 2.32 -0.46 -2.96
C ALA A 34 1.56 -0.12 -4.25
N TRP A 35 0.28 0.11 -4.09
CA TRP A 35 -0.68 0.35 -5.16
C TRP A 35 -1.27 1.74 -4.99
N VAL A 36 -1.62 2.37 -6.11
CA VAL A 36 -2.36 3.63 -6.12
C VAL A 36 -3.71 3.34 -6.76
N VAL A 37 -4.77 3.44 -5.99
CA VAL A 37 -6.14 3.09 -6.41
C VAL A 37 -7.02 4.32 -6.47
N ASP A 38 -8.18 4.20 -7.11
CA ASP A 38 -9.19 5.25 -7.05
C ASP A 38 -9.66 5.39 -5.58
N PRO A 39 -9.63 6.60 -4.97
CA PRO A 39 -10.02 6.79 -3.57
C PRO A 39 -11.48 6.45 -3.26
N THR A 40 -12.33 6.42 -4.28
CA THR A 40 -13.76 6.10 -4.17
C THR A 40 -14.05 4.63 -4.52
N ASP A 41 -13.14 3.98 -5.26
CA ASP A 41 -13.28 2.60 -5.70
C ASP A 41 -11.92 1.88 -5.80
N TYR A 42 -11.54 1.18 -4.73
CA TYR A 42 -10.30 0.41 -4.68
C TYR A 42 -10.23 -0.73 -5.72
N SER A 43 -11.34 -1.05 -6.40
CA SER A 43 -11.37 -2.04 -7.47
C SER A 43 -10.77 -1.53 -8.78
N SER A 44 -10.32 -0.27 -8.84
CA SER A 44 -9.63 0.31 -9.98
C SER A 44 -8.28 0.90 -9.59
N LEU A 45 -7.28 0.69 -10.44
CA LEU A 45 -5.98 1.37 -10.33
C LEU A 45 -6.07 2.77 -10.92
N THR A 46 -5.38 3.70 -10.28
CA THR A 46 -5.26 5.07 -10.76
C THR A 46 -4.24 5.16 -11.90
N SER A 47 -4.48 6.07 -12.84
CA SER A 47 -3.54 6.34 -13.93
C SER A 47 -2.22 6.93 -13.42
N ILE A 48 -1.11 6.64 -14.09
CA ILE A 48 0.21 7.17 -13.72
C ILE A 48 0.16 8.70 -13.69
N GLY A 49 0.56 9.29 -12.56
CA GLY A 49 0.59 10.74 -12.35
C GLY A 49 -0.73 11.36 -11.87
N ALA A 50 -1.81 10.59 -11.76
CA ALA A 50 -3.04 11.04 -11.13
C ALA A 50 -3.02 10.78 -9.61
N ILE A 51 -3.81 11.57 -8.87
CA ILE A 51 -3.99 11.42 -7.42
C ILE A 51 -4.84 10.18 -7.15
N GLY A 52 -4.42 9.35 -6.19
CA GLY A 52 -5.16 8.17 -5.77
C GLY A 52 -4.72 7.69 -4.39
N GLU A 53 -5.52 6.83 -3.77
CA GLU A 53 -5.22 6.35 -2.43
C GLU A 53 -4.09 5.31 -2.46
N LEU A 54 -3.14 5.45 -1.55
CA LEU A 54 -2.06 4.49 -1.35
C LEU A 54 -2.58 3.26 -0.58
N VAL A 55 -2.34 2.08 -1.17
CA VAL A 55 -2.75 0.79 -0.62
C VAL A 55 -1.55 -0.15 -0.55
N ILE A 56 -1.37 -0.84 0.57
CA ILE A 56 -0.21 -1.70 0.84
C ILE A 56 -0.62 -3.17 0.85
N GLU A 57 0.17 -4.01 0.19
CA GLU A 57 -0.01 -5.46 0.12
C GLU A 57 1.32 -6.14 0.45
N GLY A 58 1.32 -7.06 1.41
CA GLY A 58 2.51 -7.86 1.67
C GLY A 58 2.54 -8.47 3.07
N PRO A 59 3.62 -9.21 3.39
CA PRO A 59 3.77 -9.88 4.68
C PRO A 59 4.01 -8.92 5.85
N ASN A 60 4.21 -7.63 5.57
CA ASN A 60 4.43 -6.59 6.58
C ASN A 60 3.14 -5.94 7.09
N ILE A 61 1.97 -6.30 6.54
CA ILE A 61 0.69 -5.80 7.04
C ILE A 61 0.24 -6.61 8.27
N THR A 62 -0.41 -5.95 9.22
CA THR A 62 -1.01 -6.62 10.39
C THR A 62 -2.30 -7.35 10.03
N ASP A 63 -2.75 -8.26 10.90
CA ASP A 63 -4.02 -8.98 10.71
C ASP A 63 -5.27 -8.11 10.94
N GLY A 64 -5.13 -6.94 11.58
CA GLY A 64 -6.23 -6.03 11.86
C GLY A 64 -6.11 -5.30 13.19
N TYR A 65 -7.24 -4.73 13.62
CA TYR A 65 -7.37 -4.07 14.90
C TYR A 65 -7.95 -5.02 15.95
N LEU A 66 -7.22 -5.20 17.06
CA LEU A 66 -7.62 -6.11 18.13
C LEU A 66 -8.98 -5.73 18.71
N GLY A 67 -9.96 -6.63 18.60
CA GLY A 67 -11.31 -6.44 19.15
C GLY A 67 -12.21 -5.49 18.34
N ASP A 68 -11.77 -5.03 17.17
CA ASP A 68 -12.54 -4.11 16.32
C ASP A 68 -12.61 -4.65 14.88
N THR A 69 -13.51 -5.62 14.68
CA THR A 69 -13.74 -6.25 13.37
C THR A 69 -14.28 -5.24 12.36
N GLU A 70 -15.17 -4.33 12.77
CA GLU A 70 -15.75 -3.33 11.86
C GLU A 70 -14.67 -2.42 11.29
N LYS A 71 -13.76 -1.90 12.13
CA LYS A 71 -12.66 -1.07 11.66
C LYS A 71 -11.66 -1.89 10.83
N THR A 72 -11.45 -3.16 11.20
CA THR A 72 -10.58 -4.06 10.43
C THR A 72 -11.11 -4.25 9.02
N GLU A 73 -12.37 -4.61 8.84
CA GLU A 73 -12.97 -4.82 7.52
C GLU A 73 -13.03 -3.52 6.69
N LYS A 74 -13.10 -2.35 7.33
CA LYS A 74 -13.05 -1.05 6.64
C LYS A 74 -11.66 -0.69 6.11
N SER A 75 -10.59 -1.06 6.82
CA SER A 75 -9.21 -0.71 6.46
C SER A 75 -8.49 -1.83 5.69
N PHE A 76 -8.82 -3.09 5.97
CA PHE A 76 -8.21 -4.27 5.36
C PHE A 76 -9.16 -4.87 4.34
N ILE A 77 -8.97 -4.48 3.08
CA ILE A 77 -9.84 -4.84 1.96
C ILE A 77 -9.43 -6.18 1.36
N ALA A 78 -10.43 -6.88 0.82
CA ALA A 78 -10.20 -8.09 0.03
C ALA A 78 -9.40 -7.79 -1.24
N ARG A 79 -8.64 -8.78 -1.68
CA ARG A 79 -7.78 -8.68 -2.88
C ARG A 79 -8.60 -8.38 -4.14
N PRO A 80 -8.39 -7.22 -4.80
CA PRO A 80 -9.08 -6.91 -6.06
C PRO A 80 -8.63 -7.80 -7.22
N SER A 81 -9.45 -7.92 -8.26
CA SER A 81 -9.16 -8.76 -9.43
C SER A 81 -7.93 -8.29 -10.22
N TRP A 82 -7.64 -6.98 -10.24
CA TRP A 82 -6.43 -6.49 -10.90
C TRP A 82 -5.15 -6.90 -10.18
N ALA A 83 -5.19 -7.17 -8.86
CA ALA A 83 -3.99 -7.51 -8.10
C ALA A 83 -3.44 -8.86 -8.51
N SER A 84 -4.30 -9.81 -8.90
CA SER A 84 -3.88 -11.13 -9.37
C SER A 84 -3.20 -11.12 -10.74
N LEU A 85 -3.37 -10.04 -11.53
CA LEU A 85 -2.66 -9.87 -12.81
C LEU A 85 -1.14 -9.72 -12.60
N PHE A 86 -0.70 -9.39 -11.39
CA PHE A 86 0.70 -9.20 -11.02
C PHE A 86 1.27 -10.37 -10.23
N ASP A 87 0.54 -11.48 -10.12
CA ASP A 87 1.00 -12.65 -9.38
C ASP A 87 2.09 -13.41 -10.15
N THR A 88 3.07 -13.88 -9.40
CA THR A 88 4.07 -14.86 -9.81
C THR A 88 3.68 -16.23 -9.25
N PRO A 89 4.25 -17.35 -9.74
CA PRO A 89 4.00 -18.67 -9.19
C PRO A 89 4.28 -18.82 -7.68
N SER A 90 5.12 -17.93 -7.11
CA SER A 90 5.47 -17.89 -5.69
C SER A 90 4.69 -16.82 -4.90
N SER A 91 3.70 -16.16 -5.52
CA SER A 91 2.93 -15.11 -4.84
C SER A 91 2.01 -15.70 -3.78
N THR A 92 1.99 -15.04 -2.62
CA THR A 92 1.04 -15.33 -1.54
C THR A 92 -0.04 -14.26 -1.59
N ALA A 93 -1.31 -14.68 -1.51
CA ALA A 93 -2.41 -13.73 -1.45
C ALA A 93 -2.49 -13.12 -0.05
N PHE A 94 -2.31 -11.82 0.03
CA PHE A 94 -2.57 -11.03 1.23
C PHE A 94 -3.83 -10.18 1.01
N ASN A 95 -4.52 -9.84 2.11
CA ASN A 95 -5.42 -8.69 2.12
C ASN A 95 -4.61 -7.42 1.84
N LEU A 96 -5.29 -6.33 1.49
CA LEU A 96 -4.63 -5.06 1.26
C LEU A 96 -5.05 -4.06 2.34
N TYR A 97 -4.11 -3.24 2.79
CA TYR A 97 -4.35 -2.20 3.78
C TYR A 97 -4.50 -0.84 3.08
N LYS A 98 -5.65 -0.19 3.30
CA LYS A 98 -5.92 1.19 2.89
C LYS A 98 -5.29 2.16 3.89
N THR A 99 -4.40 3.01 3.39
CA THR A 99 -3.68 3.95 4.26
C THR A 99 -4.48 5.22 4.55
N GLY A 100 -5.44 5.58 3.70
CA GLY A 100 -6.12 6.87 3.73
C GLY A 100 -5.30 8.05 3.17
N ASP A 101 -4.06 7.82 2.74
CA ASP A 101 -3.16 8.84 2.19
C ASP A 101 -3.24 8.90 0.65
N LEU A 102 -3.15 10.12 0.09
CA LEU A 102 -3.27 10.45 -1.35
C LEU A 102 -1.96 10.93 -1.98
#